data_AF-A0A0R1RQA7-F1
#
_entry.id   AF-A0A0R1RQA7-F1
#
_cell.length_a   1.000
_cell.length_b   1.000
_cell.length_c   1.000
_cell.angle_alpha   90.00
_cell.angle_beta   90.00
_cell.angle_gamma   90.00
#
_symmetry.space_group_name_H-M   'P 1'
#
loop_
_entity.id
_entity.type
_entity.pdbx_description
1 polymer ?
#
loop_
_entity_poly.entity_id
_entity_poly.type
_entity_poly.pdbx_seq_one_letter_code
_entity_poly.pdbx_strand_id
1 'polypeptide(L)'
;MFNVFGMLKMFSVNHHHISNSQIVVTDQAGKPNSLLTDLLRDVISSINIFINIADVISVEELVAIFAERTPLPADVLSEYEKILKQDILRVNFATRKGQIELIFPEV
;
A
#
# COMPACT_ATOMS: atom_id res chain seq x y z
N MET A 1 -1.99 -1.47 -16.10
CA MET A 1 -2.70 -0.55 -15.20
C MET A 1 -1.81 -0.32 -13.99
N PHE A 2 -1.82 0.86 -13.39
CA PHE A 2 -0.92 1.20 -12.27
C PHE A 2 -1.58 0.75 -10.96
N ASN A 3 -0.94 -0.16 -10.23
CA ASN A 3 -1.46 -0.75 -9.00
C ASN A 3 -0.68 -0.29 -7.77
N VAL A 4 -1.17 -0.67 -6.59
CA VAL A 4 -0.57 -0.29 -5.30
C VAL A 4 0.89 -0.71 -5.21
N PHE A 5 1.25 -1.94 -5.58
CA PHE A 5 2.65 -2.37 -5.57
C PHE A 5 3.56 -1.50 -6.46
N GLY A 6 3.12 -1.23 -7.70
CA GLY A 6 3.84 -0.35 -8.61
C GLY A 6 4.02 1.06 -8.03
N MET A 7 2.99 1.58 -7.36
CA MET A 7 3.07 2.89 -6.68
C MET A 7 4.10 2.90 -5.56
N LEU A 8 4.07 1.91 -4.67
CA LEU A 8 5.01 1.81 -3.55
C LEU A 8 6.47 1.70 -4.01
N LYS A 9 6.73 1.03 -5.14
CA LYS A 9 8.07 0.97 -5.74
C LYS A 9 8.54 2.29 -6.34
N MET A 10 7.62 3.08 -6.90
CA MET A 10 7.96 4.28 -7.66
C MET A 10 8.01 5.55 -6.80
N PHE A 11 7.18 5.62 -5.76
CA PHE A 11 6.96 6.85 -5.03
C PHE A 11 7.82 6.91 -3.78
N SER A 12 8.39 8.09 -3.54
CA SER A 12 9.13 8.40 -2.32
C SER A 12 8.72 9.78 -1.82
N VAL A 13 8.81 9.98 -0.51
CA VAL A 13 8.54 11.27 0.14
C VAL A 13 9.80 11.67 0.88
N ASN A 14 10.34 12.85 0.55
CA ASN A 14 11.60 13.34 1.12
C ASN A 14 12.76 12.35 0.98
N HIS A 15 12.87 11.67 -0.17
CA HIS A 15 13.87 10.62 -0.45
C HIS A 15 13.77 9.35 0.42
N HIS A 16 12.66 9.17 1.14
CA HIS A 16 12.37 7.97 1.92
C HIS A 16 11.17 7.23 1.33
N HIS A 17 11.07 5.92 1.59
CA HIS A 17 9.85 5.17 1.27
C HIS A 17 8.65 5.78 2.03
N ILE A 18 7.46 5.61 1.47
CA ILE A 18 6.24 6.23 2.00
C ILE A 18 6.01 5.81 3.45
N SER A 19 5.73 6.79 4.31
CA SER A 19 5.26 6.53 5.68
C SER A 19 3.82 6.03 5.65
N ASN A 20 3.53 4.95 6.37
CA ASN A 20 2.18 4.41 6.49
C ASN A 20 1.19 5.48 6.99
N SER A 21 1.59 6.33 7.95
CA SER A 21 0.74 7.41 8.50
C SER A 21 0.25 8.43 7.46
N GLN A 22 0.93 8.56 6.32
CA GLN A 22 0.56 9.51 5.27
C GLN A 22 -0.47 8.95 4.29
N ILE A 23 -0.68 7.65 4.25
CA ILE A 23 -1.56 7.02 3.26
C ILE A 23 -3.00 6.92 3.79
N VAL A 24 -3.95 7.22 2.91
CA VAL A 24 -5.39 7.07 3.11
C VAL A 24 -6.01 6.55 1.82
N VAL A 25 -7.02 5.68 1.92
CA VAL A 25 -7.84 5.27 0.78
C VAL A 25 -9.14 6.06 0.80
N THR A 26 -9.54 6.63 -0.34
CA THR A 26 -10.78 7.39 -0.48
C THR A 26 -11.57 6.98 -1.72
N ASP A 27 -12.87 7.27 -1.73
CA ASP A 27 -13.65 7.26 -2.97
C ASP A 27 -13.36 8.51 -3.84
N GLN A 28 -14.03 8.61 -4.98
CA GLN A 28 -13.88 9.75 -5.90
C GLN A 28 -14.38 11.09 -5.31
N ALA A 29 -15.25 11.05 -4.31
CA ALA A 29 -15.74 12.23 -3.59
C ALA A 29 -14.85 12.60 -2.39
N GLY A 30 -13.78 11.84 -2.13
CA GLY A 30 -12.87 12.05 -1.00
C GLY A 30 -13.38 11.49 0.33
N LYS A 31 -14.42 10.65 0.32
CA LYS A 31 -14.88 9.95 1.53
C LYS A 31 -13.85 8.87 1.90
N PRO A 32 -13.37 8.84 3.15
CA PRO A 32 -12.37 7.86 3.56
C PRO A 32 -12.94 6.44 3.64
N ASN A 33 -12.12 5.47 3.27
CA ASN A 33 -12.33 4.04 3.52
C ASN A 33 -11.34 3.59 4.60
N SER A 34 -11.79 3.53 5.85
CA SER A 34 -10.92 3.21 6.99
C SER A 34 -10.35 1.80 6.91
N LEU A 35 -11.17 0.82 6.52
CA LEU A 35 -10.75 -0.58 6.43
C LEU A 35 -9.57 -0.77 5.45
N LEU A 36 -9.70 -0.24 4.23
CA LEU A 36 -8.64 -0.33 3.24
C LEU A 36 -7.44 0.54 3.59
N THR A 37 -7.68 1.67 4.27
CA THR A 37 -6.60 2.51 4.80
C THR A 37 -5.76 1.75 5.81
N ASP A 38 -6.40 1.09 6.79
CA ASP A 38 -5.71 0.36 7.84
C ASP A 38 -4.95 -0.84 7.25
N LEU A 39 -5.58 -1.61 6.35
CA LEU A 39 -4.92 -2.71 5.65
C LEU A 39 -3.67 -2.24 4.89
N LEU A 40 -3.76 -1.15 4.13
CA LEU A 40 -2.62 -0.63 3.37
C LEU A 40 -1.53 -0.09 4.29
N ARG A 41 -1.90 0.53 5.41
CA ARG A 41 -0.95 0.99 6.42
C ARG A 41 -0.18 -0.15 7.06
N ASP A 42 -0.85 -1.27 7.31
CA ASP A 42 -0.23 -2.47 7.87
C ASP A 42 0.75 -3.09 6.87
N VAL A 43 0.36 -3.16 5.58
CA VAL A 43 1.27 -3.58 4.50
C VAL A 43 2.51 -2.69 4.46
N ILE A 44 2.34 -1.37 4.37
CA ILE A 44 3.46 -0.42 4.28
C ILE A 44 4.34 -0.49 5.53
N SER A 45 3.74 -0.63 6.72
CA SER A 45 4.48 -0.81 7.96
C SER A 45 5.34 -2.07 7.90
N SER A 46 4.77 -3.19 7.44
CA SER A 46 5.49 -4.45 7.31
C SER A 46 6.63 -4.37 6.30
N ILE A 47 6.42 -3.69 5.16
CA ILE A 47 7.49 -3.40 4.19
C ILE A 47 8.61 -2.63 4.88
N ASN A 48 8.28 -1.51 5.53
CA ASN A 48 9.26 -0.62 6.16
C ASN A 48 10.11 -1.30 7.26
N ILE A 49 9.60 -2.36 7.89
CA ILE A 49 10.31 -3.08 8.94
C ILE A 49 11.18 -4.20 8.37
N PHE A 50 10.65 -4.98 7.41
CA PHE A 50 11.24 -6.27 7.05
C PHE A 50 11.88 -6.30 5.66
N ILE A 51 11.62 -5.31 4.80
CA ILE A 51 11.82 -5.43 3.35
C ILE A 51 12.40 -4.16 2.74
N ASN A 52 13.46 -4.32 1.94
CA ASN A 52 13.83 -3.29 0.97
C ASN A 52 13.00 -3.48 -0.30
N ILE A 53 11.93 -2.69 -0.46
CA ILE A 53 10.98 -2.85 -1.58
C ILE A 53 11.62 -2.64 -2.96
N ALA A 54 12.75 -1.93 -3.03
CA ALA A 54 13.48 -1.72 -4.28
C ALA A 54 13.92 -3.04 -4.91
N ASP A 55 14.27 -4.03 -4.08
CA ASP A 55 14.83 -5.32 -4.49
C ASP A 55 13.75 -6.33 -4.88
N VAL A 56 12.48 -6.08 -4.54
CA VAL A 56 11.37 -7.00 -4.80
C VAL A 56 10.75 -6.75 -6.18
N ILE A 57 10.57 -7.81 -6.98
CA ILE A 57 10.22 -7.70 -8.40
C ILE A 57 8.70 -7.89 -8.62
N SER A 58 8.01 -8.61 -7.74
CA SER A 58 6.56 -8.86 -7.86
C SER A 58 5.82 -8.88 -6.52
N VAL A 59 4.47 -8.86 -6.58
CA VAL A 59 3.62 -8.98 -5.39
C VAL A 59 3.75 -10.36 -4.75
N GLU A 60 3.85 -11.42 -5.56
CA GLU A 60 3.99 -12.80 -5.09
C GLU A 60 5.29 -12.98 -4.31
N GLU A 61 6.40 -12.40 -4.82
CA GLU A 61 7.67 -12.37 -4.11
C GLU A 61 7.56 -11.61 -2.78
N LEU A 62 6.90 -10.45 -2.78
CA LEU A 62 6.69 -9.65 -1.58
C LEU A 62 5.91 -10.44 -0.50
N VAL A 63 4.85 -11.14 -0.89
CA VAL A 63 4.02 -11.96 0.00
C VAL A 63 4.78 -13.18 0.50
N ALA A 64 5.62 -13.81 -0.34
CA ALA A 64 6.49 -14.90 0.08
C ALA A 64 7.49 -14.43 1.16
N ILE A 65 8.11 -13.26 0.98
CA ILE A 65 9.00 -12.68 1.99
C ILE A 65 8.24 -12.40 3.29
N PHE A 66 7.01 -11.88 3.23
CA PHE A 66 6.19 -11.72 4.44
C PHE A 66 5.91 -13.04 5.15
N ALA A 67 5.54 -14.09 4.41
CA ALA A 67 5.30 -15.41 4.98
C ALA A 67 6.54 -16.00 5.66
N GLU A 68 7.73 -15.72 5.15
CA GLU A 68 9.01 -16.18 5.74
C GLU A 68 9.45 -15.35 6.94
N ARG A 69 9.18 -14.04 6.93
CA ARG A 69 9.75 -13.08 7.90
C ARG A 69 8.80 -12.67 9.02
N THR A 70 7.52 -13.04 8.92
CA THR A 70 6.48 -12.62 9.87
C THR A 70 5.60 -13.81 10.25
N PRO A 71 5.03 -13.83 11.47
CA PRO A 71 4.08 -14.86 11.88
C PRO A 71 2.66 -14.57 11.37
N LEU A 72 2.51 -13.88 10.23
CA LEU A 72 1.21 -13.47 9.71
C LEU A 72 0.41 -14.70 9.24
N PRO A 73 -0.88 -14.79 9.63
CA PRO A 73 -1.78 -15.82 9.12
C PRO A 73 -1.97 -15.76 7.58
N ALA A 74 -2.27 -16.91 6.97
CA ALA A 74 -2.42 -17.03 5.52
C ALA A 74 -3.57 -16.19 4.94
N ASP A 75 -4.66 -16.01 5.70
CA ASP A 75 -5.77 -15.13 5.34
C ASP A 75 -5.34 -13.66 5.32
N VAL A 76 -4.51 -13.22 6.27
CA VAL A 76 -3.95 -11.85 6.26
C VAL A 76 -3.04 -11.65 5.05
N LEU A 77 -2.18 -12.64 4.75
CA LEU A 77 -1.32 -12.60 3.56
C LEU A 77 -2.14 -12.53 2.25
N SER A 78 -3.29 -13.23 2.21
CA SER A 78 -4.22 -13.15 1.08
C SER A 78 -4.81 -11.75 0.90
N GLU A 79 -5.17 -11.07 1.99
CA GLU A 79 -5.65 -9.68 1.92
C GLU A 79 -4.54 -8.70 1.51
N TYR A 80 -3.30 -8.92 1.96
CA TYR A 80 -2.13 -8.15 1.53
C TYR A 80 -1.92 -8.27 0.01
N GLU A 81 -1.98 -9.50 -0.50
CA GLU A 81 -1.84 -9.75 -1.93
C GLU A 81 -2.92 -9.02 -2.75
N LYS A 82 -4.19 -9.09 -2.31
CA LYS A 82 -5.31 -8.42 -2.97
C LYS A 82 -5.11 -6.91 -3.03
N ILE A 83 -4.79 -6.26 -1.91
CA ILE A 83 -4.63 -4.81 -1.90
C ILE A 83 -3.38 -4.35 -2.67
N LEU A 84 -2.30 -5.13 -2.67
CA LEU A 84 -1.09 -4.82 -3.46
C LEU A 84 -1.35 -4.88 -4.96
N LYS A 85 -2.24 -5.79 -5.39
CA LYS A 85 -2.67 -5.94 -6.79
C LYS A 85 -3.79 -4.98 -7.18
N GLN A 86 -4.42 -4.29 -6.22
CA GLN A 86 -5.50 -3.34 -6.48
C GLN A 86 -5.02 -2.22 -7.40
N ASP A 87 -5.76 -2.03 -8.49
CA ASP A 87 -5.50 -0.93 -9.41
C ASP A 87 -5.88 0.41 -8.78
N ILE A 88 -5.06 1.42 -9.09
CA ILE A 88 -5.23 2.80 -8.64
C ILE A 88 -5.84 3.59 -9.81
N LEU A 89 -7.02 4.16 -9.58
CA LEU A 89 -7.65 5.09 -10.52
C LEU A 89 -6.93 6.44 -10.51
N ARG A 90 -6.60 6.94 -9.31
CA ARG A 90 -5.95 8.24 -9.12
C ARG A 90 -5.19 8.28 -7.79
N VAL A 91 -4.08 9.03 -7.78
CA VAL A 91 -3.40 9.45 -6.54
C VAL A 91 -3.67 10.95 -6.35
N ASN A 92 -4.17 11.32 -5.18
CA ASN A 92 -4.37 12.71 -4.79
C ASN A 92 -3.41 13.09 -3.65
N PHE A 93 -2.78 14.25 -3.74
CA PHE A 93 -1.90 14.76 -2.69
C PHE A 93 -2.66 15.81 -1.89
N ALA A 94 -3.20 15.40 -0.74
CA ALA A 94 -3.89 16.28 0.20
C ALA A 94 -2.87 17.04 1.06
N THR A 95 -2.15 17.98 0.44
CA THR A 95 -0.99 18.69 1.01
C THR A 95 -1.29 19.38 2.35
N ARG A 96 -2.50 19.93 2.53
CA ARG A 96 -2.93 20.54 3.80
C ARG A 96 -3.04 19.55 4.96
N LYS A 97 -3.30 18.28 4.67
CA LYS A 97 -3.38 17.20 5.67
C LYS A 97 -2.05 16.43 5.80
N GLY A 98 -1.09 16.68 4.90
CA GLY A 98 0.12 15.86 4.78
C GLY A 98 -0.14 14.43 4.33
N GLN A 99 -1.23 14.19 3.58
CA GLN A 99 -1.70 12.86 3.19
C GLN A 99 -1.60 12.61 1.68
N ILE A 100 -1.39 11.35 1.33
CA ILE A 100 -1.50 10.79 0.00
C ILE A 100 -2.76 9.93 -0.01
N GLU A 101 -3.73 10.33 -0.83
CA GLU A 101 -5.04 9.68 -0.95
C GLU A 101 -5.00 8.77 -2.20
N LEU A 102 -5.19 7.47 -2.01
CA LEU A 102 -5.35 6.51 -3.10
C LEU A 102 -6.83 6.33 -3.39
N ILE A 103 -7.19 6.53 -4.65
CA ILE A 103 -8.56 6.38 -5.14
C ILE A 103 -8.60 5.12 -5.99
N PHE A 104 -9.40 4.16 -5.58
CA PHE A 104 -9.60 2.91 -6.32
C PHE A 104 -10.81 3.02 -7.26
N PRO A 105 -10.85 2.22 -8.35
CA PRO A 105 -12.05 2.08 -9.16
C PRO A 105 -13.23 1.60 -8.30
N GLU A 106 -14.44 2.10 -8.57
CA GLU A 106 -15.65 1.50 -8.02
C GLU A 106 -15.81 0.10 -8.63
N VAL A 107 -16.13 -0.88 -7.78
CA VAL A 107 -16.39 -2.27 -8.19
C VAL A 107 -17.85 -2.42 -8.57
#